data_AF-A0A2V6JRE6-F1
#
_entry.id   AF-A0A2V6JRE6-F1
#
_cell.length_a   1.000
_cell.length_b   1.000
_cell.length_c   1.000
_cell.angle_alpha   90.00
_cell.angle_beta   90.00
_cell.angle_gamma   90.00
#
_symmetry.space_group_name_H-M   'P 1'
#
loop_
_entity.id
_entity.type
_entity.pdbx_description
1 polymer ?
#
loop_
_entity_poly.entity_id
_entity_poly.type
_entity_poly.pdbx_seq_one_letter_code
_entity_poly.pdbx_strand_id
1 'polypeptide(L)'
;YCTIGDARRKSFFFARVRDRALAETPTLYSEAEMKKKLDKTESTIPIFCSEPLPQFQRAVIRYPSAVVLGRVAQEAGRGFFLPPLEPIYLREPHITMPK
;
A
#
# COMPACT_ATOMS: atom_id res chain seq x y z
N TYR A 1 4.45 -9.93 -1.19
CA TYR A 1 3.51 -9.51 -2.23
C TYR A 1 3.64 -8.01 -2.43
N CYS A 2 3.11 -7.47 -3.53
CA CYS A 2 2.98 -6.03 -3.74
C CYS A 2 1.53 -5.61 -3.51
N THR A 3 1.33 -4.39 -3.05
CA THR A 3 0.01 -3.78 -2.91
C THR A 3 0.00 -2.45 -3.66
N ILE A 4 -1.09 -2.20 -4.39
CA ILE A 4 -1.31 -0.96 -5.13
C ILE A 4 -2.74 -0.46 -4.89
N GLY A 5 -2.97 0.82 -5.15
CA GLY A 5 -4.31 1.42 -5.10
C GLY A 5 -4.34 2.81 -5.71
N ASP A 6 -5.55 3.28 -6.02
CA ASP A 6 -5.81 4.63 -6.51
C ASP A 6 -5.55 5.65 -5.39
N ALA A 7 -4.52 6.47 -5.57
CA ALA A 7 -4.18 7.54 -4.65
C ALA A 7 -4.87 8.86 -5.00
N ARG A 8 -5.81 8.87 -5.94
CA ARG A 8 -6.46 10.05 -6.57
C ARG A 8 -5.50 10.89 -7.39
N ARG A 9 -6.04 11.91 -8.07
CA ARG A 9 -5.29 12.90 -8.88
C ARG A 9 -4.36 12.23 -9.91
N LYS A 10 -4.85 11.18 -10.58
CA LYS A 10 -4.12 10.40 -11.61
C LYS A 10 -2.82 9.78 -11.09
N SER A 11 -2.78 9.36 -9.84
CA SER A 11 -1.62 8.69 -9.25
C SER A 11 -2.05 7.50 -8.42
N PHE A 12 -1.09 6.60 -8.21
CA PHE A 12 -1.30 5.30 -7.60
C PHE A 12 -0.22 5.08 -6.56
N PHE A 13 -0.57 4.51 -5.41
CA PHE A 13 0.45 4.09 -4.46
C PHE A 13 0.96 2.70 -4.82
N PHE A 14 2.22 2.43 -4.50
CA PHE A 14 2.82 1.10 -4.53
C PHE A 14 3.53 0.86 -3.21
N ALA A 15 3.37 -0.32 -2.63
CA ALA A 15 4.18 -0.78 -1.52
C ALA A 15 4.52 -2.26 -1.68
N ARG A 16 5.65 -2.68 -1.10
CA ARG A 16 6.04 -4.08 -1.03
C ARG A 16 5.94 -4.58 0.40
N VAL A 17 5.24 -5.69 0.59
CA VAL A 17 5.05 -6.32 1.90
C VAL A 17 5.75 -7.67 1.94
N ARG A 18 6.56 -7.89 2.98
CA ARG A 18 7.24 -9.15 3.29
C ARG A 18 7.13 -9.37 4.79
N ASP A 19 6.79 -10.60 5.21
CA ASP A 19 6.68 -10.97 6.63
C ASP A 19 5.81 -10.03 7.47
N ARG A 20 4.71 -9.57 6.85
CA ARG A 20 3.73 -8.62 7.42
C ARG A 20 4.34 -7.25 7.78
N ALA A 21 5.48 -6.92 7.21
CA ALA A 21 6.16 -5.63 7.34
C ALA A 21 6.34 -4.97 5.97
N LEU A 22 6.48 -3.64 5.98
CA LEU A 22 6.82 -2.87 4.79
C LEU A 22 8.28 -3.15 4.42
N ALA A 23 8.48 -3.83 3.29
CA ALA A 23 9.80 -4.05 2.70
C ALA A 23 10.20 -2.86 1.80
N GLU A 24 9.22 -2.13 1.28
CA GLU A 24 9.39 -0.89 0.53
C GLU A 24 8.32 0.09 1.01
N THR A 25 8.74 1.28 1.43
CA THR A 25 7.84 2.35 1.88
C THR A 25 6.83 2.69 0.78
N PRO A 26 5.55 2.88 1.10
CA PRO A 26 4.57 3.21 0.09
C PRO A 26 4.95 4.51 -0.62
N THR A 27 4.94 4.49 -1.96
CA THR A 27 5.36 5.62 -2.80
C THR A 27 4.34 5.87 -3.89
N LEU A 28 4.18 7.12 -4.30
CA LEU A 28 3.27 7.52 -5.37
C LEU A 28 3.94 7.41 -6.74
N TYR A 29 3.18 6.95 -7.72
CA TYR A 29 3.57 6.84 -9.11
C TYR A 29 2.45 7.37 -10.00
N SER A 30 2.81 7.95 -11.14
CA SER A 30 1.88 8.08 -12.27
C SER A 30 1.52 6.70 -12.84
N GLU A 31 0.49 6.62 -13.67
CA GLU A 31 0.11 5.36 -14.32
C GLU A 31 1.26 4.75 -15.14
N ALA A 32 1.99 5.57 -15.91
CA ALA A 32 3.09 5.11 -16.75
C ALA A 32 4.28 4.61 -15.94
N GLU A 33 4.61 5.28 -14.83
CA GLU A 33 5.67 4.83 -13.93
C GLU A 33 5.27 3.55 -13.18
N MET A 34 4.01 3.46 -12.75
CA MET A 34 3.47 2.25 -12.12
C MET A 34 3.57 1.07 -13.07
N LYS A 35 3.14 1.21 -14.33
CA LYS A 35 3.27 0.16 -15.35
C LYS A 35 4.72 -0.32 -15.48
N LYS A 36 5.67 0.61 -15.66
CA LYS A 36 7.11 0.29 -15.73
C LYS A 36 7.62 -0.43 -14.47
N LYS A 37 7.16 -0.04 -13.28
CA LYS A 37 7.53 -0.65 -11.99
C LYS A 37 6.96 -2.07 -11.87
N LEU A 38 5.72 -2.28 -12.30
CA LEU A 38 5.07 -3.60 -12.30
C LEU A 38 5.69 -4.54 -13.35
N ASP A 39 6.07 -4.04 -14.53
CA ASP A 39 6.75 -4.84 -15.57
C ASP A 39 8.11 -5.37 -15.10
N LYS A 40 8.83 -4.58 -14.29
CA LYS A 40 10.09 -5.00 -13.65
C LYS A 40 9.89 -5.91 -12.45
N THR A 41 8.67 -6.01 -11.92
CA THR A 41 8.37 -6.88 -10.78
C THR A 41 8.20 -8.32 -11.28
N GLU A 42 8.96 -9.26 -10.72
CA GLU A 42 8.91 -10.68 -11.04
C GLU A 42 7.45 -11.18 -11.17
N SER A 43 7.20 -11.97 -12.23
CA SER A 43 5.84 -12.44 -12.57
C SER A 43 5.20 -13.29 -11.47
N THR A 44 6.02 -13.98 -10.68
CA THR A 44 5.62 -14.84 -9.56
C THR A 44 5.17 -14.05 -8.33
N ILE A 45 5.50 -12.76 -8.23
CA ILE A 45 5.10 -11.93 -7.10
C ILE A 45 3.66 -11.47 -7.31
N PRO A 46 2.72 -11.81 -6.42
CA PRO A 46 1.34 -11.38 -6.54
C PRO A 46 1.21 -9.89 -6.22
N ILE A 47 0.32 -9.23 -6.96
CA ILE A 47 -0.02 -7.81 -6.82
C ILE A 47 -1.49 -7.71 -6.40
N PHE A 48 -1.75 -7.06 -5.27
CA PHE A 48 -3.08 -6.92 -4.70
C PHE A 48 -3.56 -5.47 -4.69
N CYS A 49 -4.87 -5.29 -4.79
CA CYS A 49 -5.56 -4.00 -4.65
C CYS A 49 -6.91 -4.16 -3.96
N SER A 50 -7.42 -3.09 -3.34
CA SER A 50 -8.73 -3.07 -2.68
C SER A 50 -9.89 -2.69 -3.61
N GLU A 51 -9.58 -2.04 -4.73
CA GLU A 51 -10.55 -1.58 -5.71
C GLU A 51 -10.20 -2.06 -7.14
N PRO A 52 -11.16 -2.08 -8.08
CA PRO A 52 -10.88 -2.40 -9.47
C PRO A 52 -9.91 -1.39 -10.11
N LEU A 53 -8.81 -1.88 -10.67
CA LEU A 53 -7.82 -1.09 -11.41
C LEU A 53 -7.58 -1.71 -12.80
N PRO A 54 -8.50 -1.54 -13.76
CA PRO A 54 -8.47 -2.23 -15.05
C PRO A 54 -7.20 -1.96 -15.88
N GLN A 55 -6.54 -0.83 -15.64
CA GLN A 55 -5.27 -0.46 -16.28
C GLN A 55 -4.05 -1.29 -15.81
N PHE A 56 -4.20 -2.10 -14.75
CA PHE A 56 -3.15 -2.97 -14.20
C PHE A 56 -3.60 -4.43 -14.21
N GLN A 57 -3.45 -5.11 -15.36
CA GLN A 57 -4.00 -6.46 -15.60
C GLN A 57 -3.55 -7.55 -14.61
N ARG A 58 -2.35 -7.41 -14.02
CA ARG A 58 -1.82 -8.36 -13.03
C ARG A 58 -2.38 -8.17 -11.62
N ALA A 59 -3.10 -7.08 -11.36
CA ALA A 59 -3.62 -6.76 -10.04
C ALA A 59 -4.87 -7.60 -9.73
N VAL A 60 -4.87 -8.22 -8.54
CA VAL A 60 -5.98 -9.04 -8.07
C VAL A 60 -6.66 -8.34 -6.89
N ILE A 61 -7.98 -8.21 -6.97
CA ILE A 61 -8.77 -7.63 -5.88
C ILE A 61 -8.72 -8.56 -4.65
N ARG A 62 -8.23 -8.02 -3.53
CA ARG A 62 -8.14 -8.67 -2.23
C ARG A 62 -8.35 -7.66 -1.12
N TYR A 63 -8.98 -8.11 -0.05
CA TYR A 63 -9.28 -7.30 1.13
C TYR A 63 -8.41 -7.73 2.32
N PRO A 64 -8.06 -6.80 3.22
CA PRO A 64 -7.37 -7.16 4.45
C PRO A 64 -8.23 -8.10 5.30
N SER A 65 -7.60 -9.11 5.90
CA SER A 65 -8.28 -10.05 6.81
C SER A 65 -8.27 -9.51 8.22
N ALA A 66 -9.46 -9.26 8.79
CA ALA A 66 -9.61 -8.79 10.17
C ALA A 66 -8.96 -9.75 11.18
N VAL A 67 -9.09 -11.07 10.98
CA VAL A 67 -8.47 -12.09 11.84
C VAL A 67 -6.94 -12.00 11.81
N VAL A 68 -6.36 -11.77 10.63
CA VAL A 68 -4.91 -11.61 10.49
C VAL A 68 -4.43 -10.32 11.15
N LEU A 69 -5.15 -9.21 10.97
CA LEU A 69 -4.84 -7.94 11.61
C LEU A 69 -4.85 -8.05 13.14
N GLY A 70 -5.87 -8.71 13.71
CA GLY A 70 -5.95 -8.94 15.15
C GLY A 70 -4.78 -9.76 15.70
N ARG A 71 -4.34 -10.80 14.97
CA ARG A 71 -3.14 -11.57 15.34
C ARG A 71 -1.87 -10.73 15.30
N VAL A 72 -1.70 -9.92 14.25
CA VAL A 72 -0.53 -9.03 14.10
C VAL A 72 -0.46 -7.99 15.22
N ALA A 73 -1.61 -7.47 15.66
CA ALA A 73 -1.68 -6.51 16.76
C ALA A 73 -1.27 -7.11 18.12
N GLN A 74 -1.29 -8.44 18.28
CA GLN A 74 -0.86 -9.13 19.50
C GLN A 74 0.65 -9.48 19.51
N GLU A 75 1.34 -9.46 18.36
CA GLU A 75 2.74 -9.84 18.24
C GLU A 75 3.68 -8.79 18.84
N ALA A 76 4.14 -8.99 20.10
CA ALA A 76 5.10 -8.09 20.74
C ALA A 76 6.35 -7.83 19.89
N GLY A 77 6.83 -6.58 19.88
CA GLY A 77 8.08 -6.20 19.18
C GLY A 77 7.89 -5.71 17.74
N ARG A 78 6.66 -5.49 17.26
CA ARG A 78 6.44 -4.77 15.99
C ARG A 78 6.58 -3.25 16.20
N GLY A 79 6.89 -2.52 15.13
CA GLY A 79 7.18 -1.08 15.16
C GLY A 79 5.98 -0.14 15.43
N PHE A 80 4.83 -0.66 15.89
CA PHE A 80 3.59 0.10 16.12
C PHE A 80 2.98 -0.16 17.51
N PHE A 81 3.78 -0.63 18.47
CA PHE A 81 3.30 -0.92 19.83
C PHE A 81 3.32 0.29 20.77
N LEU A 82 4.14 1.30 20.48
CA LEU A 82 4.32 2.44 21.39
C LEU A 82 3.81 3.74 20.74
N PRO A 83 3.01 4.53 21.45
CA PRO A 83 2.62 5.86 21.00
C PRO A 83 3.80 6.85 21.05
N PRO A 84 3.73 7.96 20.29
CA PRO A 84 2.65 8.28 19.36
C PRO A 84 2.77 7.49 18.06
N LEU A 85 1.65 6.95 17.58
CA LEU A 85 1.57 6.33 16.26
C LEU A 85 1.32 7.42 15.22
N GLU A 86 2.16 7.47 14.19
CA GLU A 86 2.02 8.43 13.11
C GLU A 86 1.44 7.79 11.86
N PRO A 87 0.40 8.39 11.24
CA PRO A 87 -0.10 7.94 9.95
C PRO A 87 0.94 8.17 8.85
N ILE A 88 0.98 7.25 7.88
CA ILE A 88 1.80 7.42 6.66
C ILE A 88 1.02 8.28 5.67
N TYR A 89 1.34 9.56 5.61
CA TYR A 89 0.82 10.48 4.60
C TYR A 89 1.70 10.47 3.34
N LEU A 90 1.14 10.07 2.20
CA LEU A 90 1.85 10.06 0.91
C LEU A 90 1.82 11.40 0.18
N ARG A 91 1.04 12.34 0.68
CA ARG A 91 1.03 13.75 0.28
C ARG A 91 0.90 14.57 1.54
N GLU A 92 1.34 15.82 1.47
CA GLU A 92 1.08 16.76 2.54
C GLU A 92 -0.43 16.77 2.88
N PRO A 93 -0.77 16.60 4.16
CA PRO A 93 -2.16 16.66 4.58
C PRO A 93 -2.67 18.07 4.24
N HIS A 94 -3.60 18.15 3.30
CA HIS A 94 -4.33 19.39 3.03
C HIS A 94 -5.40 19.51 4.12
N ILE A 95 -4.99 19.59 5.39
CA ILE A 95 -5.89 20.02 6.44
C ILE A 95 -6.25 21.44 6.05
N THR A 96 -7.47 21.62 5.55
CA THR A 96 -8.08 22.93 5.41
C THR A 96 -8.07 23.50 6.82
N MET A 97 -7.13 24.40 7.12
CA MET A 97 -7.26 25.23 8.29
C MET A 97 -8.65 25.86 8.22
N PRO A 98 -9.47 25.76 9.27
CA PRO A 98 -10.73 26.48 9.30
C PRO A 98 -10.41 27.96 9.09
N LYS A 99 -11.09 28.58 8.13
CA LYS A 99 -11.16 30.04 8.07
C LYS A 99 -11.93 30.56 9.27
#